data_AF-A0A315RBD7-F1
#
_entry.id   AF-A0A315RBD7-F1
#
_cell.length_a   1.000
_cell.length_b   1.000
_cell.length_c   1.000
_cell.angle_alpha   90.00
_cell.angle_beta   90.00
_cell.angle_gamma   90.00
#
_symmetry.space_group_name_H-M   'P 1'
#
loop_
_entity.id
_entity.type
_entity.pdbx_description
1 polymer ?
#
loop_
_entity_poly.entity_id
_entity_poly.type
_entity_poly.pdbx_seq_one_letter_code
_entity_poly.pdbx_strand_id
1 'polypeptide(L)' 'MKTLLKYCYLIGLLVKQIDMKKMDKDMINDIVIRMPGEFMIEDQKELVLKILLERRERIMSLNKKEGV' A
#
# COMPACT_ATOMS: atom_id res chain seq x y z
N MET A 1 4.88 19.80 -8.57
CA MET A 1 5.34 18.63 -9.37
C MET A 1 6.39 17.75 -8.67
N LYS A 2 7.39 18.28 -7.93
CA LYS A 2 8.44 17.45 -7.28
C LYS A 2 7.94 16.60 -6.09
N THR A 3 6.91 17.05 -5.36
CA THR A 3 6.39 16.38 -4.17
C THR A 3 5.60 15.10 -4.53
N LEU A 4 4.73 15.16 -5.55
CA LEU A 4 3.96 14.01 -6.02
C LEU A 4 4.84 12.85 -6.49
N LEU A 5 5.93 13.16 -7.22
CA LEU A 5 6.90 12.14 -7.65
C LEU A 5 7.65 11.50 -6.47
N LYS A 6 7.97 12.27 -5.43
CA LYS A 6 8.56 11.75 -4.19
C LYS A 6 7.59 10.82 -3.45
N TYR A 7 6.30 11.14 -3.42
CA TYR A 7 5.30 10.28 -2.78
C TYR A 7 5.03 9.01 -3.59
N CYS A 8 4.92 9.11 -4.93
CA CYS A 8 4.85 7.93 -5.78
C CYS A 8 6.09 7.04 -5.65
N TYR A 9 7.27 7.63 -5.42
CA TYR A 9 8.51 6.91 -5.17
C TYR A 9 8.52 6.23 -3.79
N LEU A 10 8.07 6.92 -2.72
CA LEU A 10 7.93 6.36 -1.38
C LEU A 10 6.88 5.24 -1.32
N ILE A 11 5.72 5.44 -1.95
CA ILE A 11 4.68 4.42 -2.11
C ILE A 11 5.23 3.26 -2.96
N GLY A 12 5.94 3.56 -4.05
CA GLY A 12 6.58 2.54 -4.89
C GLY A 12 7.65 1.73 -4.16
N LEU A 13 8.41 2.38 -3.26
CA LEU A 13 9.39 1.75 -2.37
C LEU A 13 8.71 0.87 -1.33
N LEU A 14 7.68 1.40 -0.63
CA LEU A 14 6.84 0.64 0.29
C LEU A 14 6.27 -0.59 -0.45
N VAL A 15 5.65 -0.40 -1.61
CA VAL A 15 5.03 -1.49 -2.40
C VAL A 15 6.05 -2.50 -2.94
N LYS A 16 7.29 -2.10 -3.26
CA LYS A 16 8.33 -3.02 -3.74
C LYS A 16 9.02 -3.79 -2.61
N GLN A 17 9.22 -3.16 -1.45
CA GLN A 17 9.95 -3.76 -0.33
C GLN A 17 9.03 -4.56 0.60
N ILE A 18 7.74 -4.22 0.62
CA ILE A 18 6.76 -4.92 1.42
C ILE A 18 6.35 -6.21 0.71
N ASP A 19 6.64 -7.33 1.36
CA ASP A 19 6.03 -8.61 1.03
C ASP A 19 4.54 -8.58 1.41
N MET A 20 3.71 -8.15 0.47
CA MET A 20 2.25 -8.02 0.64
C MET A 20 1.58 -9.35 1.04
N LYS A 21 2.25 -10.51 0.86
CA LYS A 21 1.75 -11.81 1.33
C LYS A 21 1.77 -11.92 2.86
N LYS A 22 2.68 -11.19 3.52
CA LYS A 22 2.89 -11.23 4.98
C LYS A 22 2.17 -10.13 5.75
N MET A 23 1.61 -9.16 5.05
CA MET A 23 0.80 -8.12 5.69
C MET A 23 -0.66 -8.53 5.74
N ASP A 24 -1.31 -8.33 6.88
CA ASP A 24 -2.76 -8.33 6.97
C ASP A 24 -3.34 -6.95 6.64
N LYS A 25 -4.68 -6.86 6.59
CA LYS A 25 -5.37 -5.61 6.24
C LYS A 25 -5.17 -4.53 7.31
N ASP A 26 -5.07 -4.93 8.58
CA ASP A 26 -4.98 -4.01 9.71
C ASP A 26 -3.59 -3.36 9.76
N MET A 27 -2.53 -4.13 9.50
CA MET A 27 -1.17 -3.62 9.36
C MET A 27 -1.05 -2.60 8.23
N ILE A 28 -1.70 -2.86 7.07
CA ILE A 28 -1.71 -1.90 5.96
C ILE A 28 -2.42 -0.62 6.37
N ASN A 29 -3.56 -0.75 7.05
CA ASN A 29 -4.33 0.39 7.54
C ASN A 29 -3.51 1.24 8.52
N ASP A 30 -2.88 0.61 9.50
CA ASP A 30 -2.08 1.27 10.53
C ASP A 30 -0.91 2.07 9.94
N ILE A 31 -0.20 1.52 8.96
CA ILE A 31 0.92 2.22 8.30
C ILE A 31 0.43 3.47 7.57
N VAL A 32 -0.69 3.35 6.83
CA VAL A 32 -1.20 4.45 6.00
C VAL A 32 -1.81 5.56 6.86
N ILE A 33 -2.62 5.21 7.86
CA ILE A 33 -3.28 6.18 8.74
C ILE A 33 -2.25 6.94 9.58
N ARG A 34 -1.25 6.25 10.14
CA ARG A 34 -0.21 6.87 10.99
C ARG A 34 0.80 7.72 10.20
N MET A 35 0.75 7.71 8.86
CA MET A 35 1.63 8.53 8.04
C MET A 35 1.41 10.01 8.37
N PRO A 36 2.46 10.78 8.72
CA PRO A 36 2.29 12.19 9.02
C PRO A 36 1.79 12.98 7.81
N GLY A 37 0.95 14.00 8.05
CA GLY A 37 0.30 14.81 7.01
C GLY A 37 1.27 15.56 6.08
N GLU A 38 2.49 15.84 6.57
CA GLU A 38 3.59 16.40 5.77
C GLU A 38 4.09 15.44 4.66
N PHE A 39 3.84 14.13 4.83
CA PHE A 39 4.17 13.09 3.85
C PHE A 39 2.96 12.60 3.07
N MET A 40 1.77 12.63 3.65
CA MET A 40 0.56 12.15 2.97
C MET A 40 -0.66 12.83 3.56
N ILE A 41 -1.33 13.65 2.76
CA ILE A 41 -2.61 14.28 3.17
C ILE A 41 -3.71 13.22 3.22
N GLU A 42 -4.79 13.49 3.95
CA GLU A 42 -5.85 12.50 4.21
C GLU A 42 -6.47 11.90 2.94
N ASP A 43 -6.77 12.72 1.92
CA ASP A 43 -7.28 12.22 0.63
C ASP A 43 -6.31 11.25 -0.07
N GLN A 44 -5.00 11.49 0.10
CA GLN A 44 -3.97 10.59 -0.44
C GLN A 44 -3.87 9.30 0.38
N LYS A 45 -4.05 9.36 1.70
CA LYS A 45 -4.09 8.18 2.56
C LYS A 45 -5.23 7.26 2.15
N GLU A 46 -6.41 7.81 1.90
CA GLU A 46 -7.56 7.02 1.47
C GLU A 46 -7.30 6.32 0.13
N LEU A 47 -6.74 7.04 -0.84
CA LEU A 47 -6.39 6.48 -2.15
C LEU A 47 -5.32 5.38 -2.03
N VAL A 48 -4.26 5.63 -1.25
CA VAL A 48 -3.17 4.67 -1.05
C VAL A 48 -3.67 3.41 -0.34
N LEU A 49 -4.52 3.56 0.67
CA LEU A 49 -5.12 2.45 1.38
C LEU A 49 -5.91 1.54 0.43
N LYS A 50 -6.77 2.11 -0.43
CA LYS A 50 -7.53 1.36 -1.44
C LYS A 50 -6.61 0.58 -2.37
N ILE A 51 -5.58 1.23 -2.92
CA ILE A 51 -4.62 0.60 -3.84
C ILE A 51 -3.90 -0.57 -3.17
N LEU A 52 -3.43 -0.41 -1.92
CA LEU A 52 -2.69 -1.44 -1.19
C LEU A 52 -3.58 -2.65 -0.86
N LEU A 53 -4.81 -2.41 -0.41
CA LEU A 53 -5.77 -3.47 -0.11
C LEU A 53 -6.15 -4.29 -1.35
N GLU A 54 -6.48 -3.62 -2.46
CA GLU A 54 -6.78 -4.30 -3.72
C GLU A 54 -5.59 -5.12 -4.23
N ARG A 55 -4.38 -4.56 -4.14
CA ARG A 55 -3.17 -5.25 -4.57
C ARG A 55 -2.91 -6.50 -3.73
N ARG A 56 -3.11 -6.42 -2.41
CA ARG A 56 -3.03 -7.57 -1.50
C ARG A 56 -4.01 -8.65 -1.91
N GLU A 57 -5.27 -8.31 -2.14
CA GLU A 57 -6.30 -9.28 -2.53
C GLU A 57 -5.97 -9.96 -3.87
N ARG A 58 -5.46 -9.19 -4.85
CA ARG A 58 -4.97 -9.75 -6.11
C ARG A 58 -3.83 -10.74 -5.90
N ILE A 59 -2.82 -10.39 -5.09
CA ILE A 59 -1.70 -11.29 -4.79
C ILE A 59 -2.17 -12.56 -4.07
N MET A 60 -3.06 -12.43 -3.08
CA MET A 60 -3.59 -13.57 -2.32
C MET A 60 -4.49 -14.48 -3.17
N SER A 61 -5.27 -13.91 -4.07
CA SER A 61 -6.10 -14.69 -5.01
C SER A 61 -5.29 -15.40 -6.08
N LEU A 62 -4.20 -14.81 -6.58
CA LEU A 62 -3.27 -15.47 -7.49
C LEU A 62 -2.55 -16.65 -6.81
N ASN A 63 -2.03 -16.46 -5.59
CA ASN A 63 -1.40 -17.56 -4.83
C ASN A 63 -2.37 -18.74 -4.59
N LYS A 64 -3.67 -18.47 -4.38
CA LYS A 64 -4.68 -19.53 -4.24
C LYS A 64 -4.93 -20.31 -5.54
N LYS A 65 -4.71 -19.68 -6.70
CA LYS A 65 -4.88 -20.32 -8.01
C LYS A 65 -3.67 -21.14 -8.45
N GLU A 66 -2.48 -20.83 -7.94
CA GLU A 66 -1.24 -21.58 -8.22
C GLU A 66 -1.05 -22.82 -7.31
N GLY A 67 -1.88 -22.97 -6.28
CA GLY A 67 -1.85 -24.08 -5.32
C GLY A 67 -2.87 -25.21 -5.58
N VAL A 68 -3.37 -25.32 -6.82
CA VAL A 68 -4.22 -26.43 -7.30
C VAL A 68 -3.56 -27.07 -8.51
#